data_AF-A0A6J6XRP2-F1
#
_entry.id   AF-A0A6J6XRP2-F1
#
_cell.length_a   1.000
_cell.length_b   1.000
_cell.length_c   1.000
_cell.angle_alpha   90.00
_cell.angle_beta   90.00
_cell.angle_gamma   90.00
#
_symmetry.space_group_name_H-M   'P 1'
#
loop_
_entity.id
_entity.type
_entity.pdbx_description
1 polymer ?
#
loop_
_entity_poly.entity_id
_entity_poly.type
_entity_poly.pdbx_seq_one_letter_code
_entity_poly.pdbx_strand_id
1 'polypeptide(L)'
;MLLGGTFDPIHIGHLALAREAARVLDAIALFVIEPGHRHRVAPVASLAERRRLVQHALASEPRMQEITELGIDGDLATVVSQLALLDHELHVLFGADSARHLQRWNGVQRLQPARLWVVPRSHDDGGGIDGVEVLDIDVPDVSATTVRFALAAGRTPHGLLPSCCLADVCAVYAPVASDSLATA
;
A
#
# COMPACT_ATOMS: atom_id res chain seq x y z
N MET A 1 -9.09 -5.05 -9.29
CA MET A 1 -9.05 -4.61 -7.89
C MET A 1 -7.93 -3.60 -7.72
N LEU A 2 -8.18 -2.49 -7.01
CA LEU A 2 -7.23 -1.44 -6.71
C LEU A 2 -6.86 -1.49 -5.23
N LEU A 3 -5.57 -1.50 -4.92
CA LEU A 3 -5.04 -1.34 -3.56
C LEU A 3 -4.28 -0.01 -3.49
N GLY A 4 -4.92 0.99 -2.90
CA GLY A 4 -4.32 2.30 -2.68
C GLY A 4 -3.54 2.35 -1.37
N GLY A 5 -2.38 2.99 -1.37
CA GLY A 5 -1.56 3.13 -0.17
C GLY A 5 -0.36 4.04 -0.33
N THR A 6 0.22 4.44 0.79
CA THR A 6 1.48 5.21 0.76
C THR A 6 2.67 4.30 0.42
N PHE A 7 2.68 3.05 0.89
CA PHE A 7 3.75 2.06 0.66
C PHE A 7 5.16 2.59 1.01
N ASP A 8 5.36 3.01 2.27
CA ASP A 8 6.58 3.65 2.74
C ASP A 8 7.31 2.82 3.83
N PRO A 9 7.83 1.61 3.55
CA PRO A 9 7.85 0.90 2.27
C PRO A 9 6.69 -0.09 2.08
N ILE A 10 6.60 -0.68 0.88
CA ILE A 10 5.86 -1.94 0.66
C ILE A 10 6.43 -3.06 1.54
N HIS A 11 5.59 -4.01 1.96
CA HIS A 11 5.95 -5.07 2.91
C HIS A 11 5.07 -6.31 2.72
N ILE A 12 5.38 -7.42 3.38
CA ILE A 12 4.69 -8.71 3.15
C ILE A 12 3.19 -8.64 3.42
N GLY A 13 2.75 -7.82 4.39
CA GLY A 13 1.33 -7.61 4.68
C GLY A 13 0.55 -7.06 3.48
N HIS A 14 1.13 -6.12 2.72
CA HIS A 14 0.48 -5.59 1.51
C HIS A 14 0.36 -6.65 0.42
N LEU A 15 1.40 -7.47 0.23
CA LEU A 15 1.39 -8.53 -0.78
C LEU A 15 0.40 -9.63 -0.43
N ALA A 16 0.38 -10.07 0.83
CA ALA A 16 -0.57 -11.07 1.31
C ALA A 16 -2.02 -10.58 1.17
N LEU A 17 -2.28 -9.32 1.56
CA LEU A 17 -3.56 -8.66 1.38
C LEU A 17 -4.01 -8.64 -0.08
N ALA A 18 -3.15 -8.16 -0.98
CA ALA A 18 -3.46 -8.11 -2.40
C ALA A 18 -3.69 -9.52 -2.98
N ARG A 19 -2.89 -10.52 -2.57
CA ARG A 19 -2.99 -11.90 -3.07
C ARG A 19 -4.31 -12.55 -2.68
N GLU A 20 -4.64 -12.52 -1.39
CA GLU A 20 -5.85 -13.18 -0.89
C GLU A 20 -7.11 -12.47 -1.38
N ALA A 21 -7.13 -11.13 -1.37
CA ALA A 21 -8.28 -10.39 -1.88
C ALA A 21 -8.47 -10.60 -3.39
N ALA A 22 -7.40 -10.54 -4.19
CA ALA A 22 -7.47 -10.81 -5.62
C ALA A 22 -7.92 -12.24 -5.93
N ARG A 23 -7.54 -13.21 -5.10
CA ARG A 23 -7.99 -14.61 -5.22
C ARG A 23 -9.49 -14.74 -4.93
N VAL A 24 -9.98 -14.13 -3.85
CA VAL A 24 -11.40 -14.20 -3.45
C VAL A 24 -12.31 -13.47 -4.44
N LEU A 25 -11.86 -12.30 -4.92
CA LEU A 25 -12.62 -11.45 -5.84
C LEU A 25 -12.40 -11.81 -7.32
N ASP A 26 -11.61 -12.85 -7.61
CA ASP A 26 -11.11 -13.21 -8.93
C ASP A 26 -10.67 -12.00 -9.79
N ALA A 27 -9.80 -11.17 -9.22
CA ALA A 27 -9.38 -9.91 -9.82
C ALA A 27 -7.89 -9.89 -10.17
N ILE A 28 -7.48 -8.94 -11.01
CA ILE A 28 -6.10 -8.46 -11.09
C ILE A 28 -5.92 -7.38 -10.02
N ALA A 29 -4.82 -7.44 -9.27
CA ALA A 29 -4.49 -6.43 -8.26
C ALA A 29 -3.64 -5.31 -8.86
N LEU A 30 -4.14 -4.09 -8.80
CA LEU A 30 -3.46 -2.89 -9.27
C LEU A 30 -3.10 -2.03 -8.07
N PHE A 31 -1.80 -1.79 -7.87
CA PHE A 31 -1.30 -0.99 -6.76
C PHE A 31 -1.30 0.48 -7.17
N VAL A 32 -1.92 1.33 -6.35
CA VAL A 32 -1.96 2.79 -6.56
C VAL A 32 -1.17 3.47 -5.45
N ILE A 33 0.02 3.99 -5.80
CA ILE A 33 0.88 4.67 -4.84
C ILE A 33 0.40 6.10 -4.68
N GLU A 34 -0.08 6.42 -3.48
CA GLU A 34 -0.57 7.75 -3.15
C GLU A 34 0.57 8.79 -3.28
N PRO A 35 0.40 9.86 -4.07
CA PRO A 35 1.41 10.90 -4.22
C PRO A 35 1.56 11.73 -2.94
N GLY A 36 0.47 11.91 -2.20
CA GLY A 36 0.44 12.55 -0.89
C GLY A 36 0.41 11.55 0.26
N HIS A 37 0.37 12.08 1.48
CA HIS A 37 0.17 11.30 2.70
C HIS A 37 -1.14 11.73 3.35
N ARG A 38 -1.95 10.75 3.79
CA ARG A 38 -3.22 10.99 4.48
C ARG A 38 -3.03 11.28 5.98
N HIS A 39 -1.85 10.96 6.51
CA HIS A 39 -1.46 11.23 7.89
C HIS A 39 -0.75 12.58 8.01
N ARG A 40 -0.34 12.99 9.23
CA ARG A 40 0.36 14.28 9.45
C ARG A 40 1.86 14.26 9.10
N VAL A 41 2.42 13.08 8.84
CA VAL A 41 3.85 12.87 8.64
C VAL A 41 4.11 12.48 7.19
N ALA A 42 4.96 13.25 6.52
CA ALA A 42 5.37 12.96 5.14
C ALA A 42 6.07 11.59 5.05
N PRO A 43 5.93 10.87 3.92
CA PRO A 43 6.66 9.64 3.71
C PRO A 43 8.17 9.89 3.76
N VAL A 44 8.93 8.91 4.23
CA VAL A 44 10.40 8.99 4.24
C VAL A 44 10.92 8.93 2.81
N ALA A 45 10.41 7.99 2.01
CA ALA A 45 10.80 7.81 0.62
C ALA A 45 10.00 8.72 -0.32
N SER A 46 10.67 9.25 -1.34
CA SER A 46 10.02 9.98 -2.44
C SER A 46 8.99 9.10 -3.17
N LEU A 47 8.07 9.73 -3.89
CA LEU A 47 7.10 8.99 -4.72
C LEU A 47 7.80 8.05 -5.72
N ALA A 48 8.89 8.50 -6.35
CA ALA A 48 9.66 7.71 -7.30
C ALA A 48 10.30 6.48 -6.64
N GLU A 49 10.90 6.64 -5.45
CA GLU A 49 11.47 5.52 -4.69
C GLU A 49 10.38 4.52 -4.28
N ARG A 50 9.24 5.00 -3.79
CA ARG A 50 8.11 4.14 -3.41
C ARG A 50 7.57 3.36 -4.61
N ARG A 51 7.42 3.99 -5.77
CA ARG A 51 7.04 3.30 -7.02
C ARG A 51 8.03 2.21 -7.40
N ARG A 52 9.33 2.53 -7.40
CA ARG A 52 10.39 1.55 -7.71
C ARG A 52 10.35 0.35 -6.76
N LEU A 53 10.18 0.59 -5.46
CA LEU A 53 10.09 -0.46 -4.45
C LEU A 53 8.85 -1.34 -4.65
N VAL A 54 7.70 -0.74 -4.97
CA VAL A 54 6.48 -1.47 -5.29
C VAL A 54 6.67 -2.31 -6.56
N GLN A 55 7.13 -1.73 -7.67
CA GLN A 55 7.37 -2.44 -8.92
C GLN A 55 8.33 -3.62 -8.73
N HIS A 56 9.42 -3.44 -7.98
CA HIS A 56 10.34 -4.53 -7.67
C HIS A 56 9.67 -5.64 -6.83
N ALA A 57 8.83 -5.28 -5.85
CA ALA A 57 8.09 -6.27 -5.05
C ALA A 57 7.08 -7.07 -5.89
N LEU A 58 6.53 -6.47 -6.94
CA LEU A 58 5.53 -7.08 -7.81
C LEU A 58 6.11 -7.83 -9.01
N ALA A 59 7.41 -7.71 -9.29
CA ALA A 59 8.05 -8.28 -10.48
C ALA A 59 7.86 -9.81 -10.65
N SER A 60 7.63 -10.54 -9.55
CA SER A 60 7.36 -11.98 -9.53
C SER A 60 5.88 -12.35 -9.32
N GLU A 61 4.97 -11.37 -9.32
CA GLU A 61 3.55 -11.56 -9.00
C GLU A 61 2.69 -11.42 -10.27
N PRO A 62 2.32 -12.50 -10.98
CA PRO A 62 1.74 -12.43 -12.32
C PRO A 62 0.35 -11.78 -12.38
N ARG A 63 -0.36 -11.67 -11.25
CA ARG A 63 -1.68 -11.04 -11.13
C ARG A 63 -1.62 -9.69 -10.40
N MET A 64 -0.44 -9.14 -10.21
CA MET A 64 -0.25 -7.87 -9.51
C MET A 64 0.63 -6.94 -10.32
N GLN A 65 0.24 -5.68 -10.39
CA GLN A 65 0.99 -4.69 -11.15
C GLN A 65 0.84 -3.32 -10.51
N GLU A 66 1.86 -2.48 -10.67
CA GLU A 66 1.76 -1.07 -10.29
C GLU A 66 1.04 -0.29 -11.39
N ILE A 67 0.07 0.57 -11.03
CA ILE A 67 -0.86 1.16 -12.00
C ILE A 67 -0.16 2.04 -13.05
N THR A 68 0.96 2.70 -12.72
CA THR A 68 1.67 3.55 -13.69
C THR A 68 2.34 2.76 -14.82
N GLU A 69 2.59 1.46 -14.63
CA GLU A 69 3.06 0.59 -15.70
C GLU A 69 2.02 0.40 -16.83
N LEU A 70 0.75 0.73 -16.57
CA LEU A 70 -0.32 0.77 -17.57
C LEU A 70 -0.50 2.17 -18.19
N GLY A 71 0.37 3.13 -17.87
CA GLY A 71 0.27 4.52 -18.34
C GLY A 71 -0.76 5.37 -17.60
N ILE A 72 -1.28 4.88 -16.46
CA ILE A 72 -2.27 5.57 -15.63
C ILE A 72 -1.58 6.11 -14.37
N ASP A 73 -1.62 7.42 -14.16
CA ASP A 73 -1.03 8.09 -12.99
C ASP A 73 -2.11 8.91 -12.25
N GLY A 74 -1.98 9.01 -10.93
CA GLY A 74 -2.89 9.75 -10.06
C GLY A 74 -3.00 9.14 -8.67
N ASP A 75 -3.76 9.82 -7.81
CA ASP A 75 -4.26 9.22 -6.57
C ASP A 75 -5.34 8.16 -6.85
N LEU A 76 -5.72 7.41 -5.82
CA LEU A 76 -6.72 6.34 -5.96
C LEU A 76 -8.06 6.83 -6.56
N ALA A 77 -8.51 8.02 -6.17
CA ALA A 77 -9.75 8.61 -6.66
C ALA A 77 -9.69 8.94 -8.16
N THR A 78 -8.53 9.43 -8.63
CA THR A 78 -8.26 9.70 -10.05
C THR A 78 -8.23 8.39 -10.84
N VAL A 79 -7.52 7.38 -10.35
CA VAL A 79 -7.43 6.06 -11.01
C VAL A 79 -8.81 5.42 -11.13
N VAL A 80 -9.62 5.41 -10.06
CA VAL A 80 -10.99 4.88 -10.12
C VAL A 80 -11.82 5.63 -11.17
N SER A 81 -11.74 6.96 -11.21
CA SER A 81 -12.50 7.76 -12.19
C SER A 81 -12.12 7.43 -13.63
N GLN A 82 -10.83 7.19 -13.90
CA GLN A 82 -10.36 6.82 -15.23
C GLN A 82 -10.78 5.41 -15.62
N LEU A 83 -10.62 4.44 -14.71
CA LEU A 83 -10.97 3.05 -14.98
C LEU A 83 -12.48 2.81 -15.07
N ALA A 84 -13.30 3.64 -14.41
CA ALA A 84 -14.76 3.57 -14.50
C ALA A 84 -15.29 3.82 -15.92
N LEU A 85 -14.49 4.45 -16.79
CA LEU A 85 -14.83 4.65 -18.21
C LEU A 85 -14.67 3.39 -19.07
N LEU A 86 -14.06 2.33 -18.52
CA LEU A 86 -13.72 1.10 -19.25
C LEU A 86 -14.73 -0.05 -19.02
N ASP A 87 -15.87 0.22 -18.36
CA ASP A 87 -16.94 -0.75 -18.07
C ASP A 87 -16.45 -2.04 -17.38
N HIS A 88 -15.50 -1.89 -16.45
CA HIS A 88 -14.99 -2.97 -15.63
C HIS A 88 -15.60 -2.94 -14.23
N GLU A 89 -15.80 -4.11 -13.62
CA GLU A 89 -16.10 -4.18 -12.19
C GLU A 89 -14.87 -3.74 -11.39
N LEU A 90 -15.02 -2.63 -10.66
CA LEU A 90 -13.96 -2.06 -9.85
C LEU A 90 -14.16 -2.44 -8.39
N HIS A 91 -13.13 -3.04 -7.81
CA HIS A 91 -13.02 -3.28 -6.38
C HIS A 91 -11.93 -2.37 -5.84
N VAL A 92 -12.18 -1.65 -4.76
CA VAL A 92 -11.16 -0.89 -4.04
C VAL A 92 -11.00 -1.49 -2.65
N LEU A 93 -9.75 -1.82 -2.31
CA LEU A 93 -9.42 -2.46 -1.04
C LEU A 93 -8.73 -1.47 -0.09
N PHE A 94 -9.20 -1.44 1.15
CA PHE A 94 -8.65 -0.65 2.24
C PHE A 94 -8.19 -1.55 3.39
N GLY A 95 -7.09 -1.15 4.04
CA GLY A 95 -6.85 -1.62 5.41
C GLY A 95 -7.82 -0.95 6.39
N ALA A 96 -8.15 -1.65 7.48
CA ALA A 96 -9.07 -1.17 8.52
C ALA A 96 -8.80 0.29 8.98
N ASP A 97 -7.54 0.64 9.24
CA ASP A 97 -7.15 2.01 9.65
C ASP A 97 -7.49 3.09 8.61
N SER A 98 -7.34 2.77 7.33
CA SER A 98 -7.64 3.69 6.23
C SER A 98 -9.15 3.90 6.08
N ALA A 99 -9.93 2.83 6.22
CA ALA A 99 -11.39 2.83 6.06
C ALA A 99 -12.08 3.73 7.10
N ARG A 100 -11.61 3.75 8.36
CA ARG A 100 -12.14 4.62 9.45
C ARG A 100 -12.16 6.12 9.13
N HIS A 101 -11.28 6.54 8.22
CA HIS A 101 -11.17 7.94 7.83
C HIS A 101 -11.69 8.21 6.41
N LEU A 102 -12.24 7.20 5.73
CA LEU A 102 -12.65 7.26 4.32
C LEU A 102 -13.59 8.42 4.01
N GLN A 103 -14.59 8.67 4.86
CA GLN A 103 -15.56 9.77 4.69
C GLN A 103 -14.93 11.17 4.75
N ARG A 104 -13.70 11.29 5.27
CA ARG A 104 -12.94 12.55 5.32
C ARG A 104 -11.96 12.70 4.15
N TRP A 105 -11.90 11.72 3.25
CA TRP A 105 -10.97 11.77 2.13
C TRP A 105 -11.42 12.78 1.09
N ASN A 106 -10.50 13.62 0.65
CA ASN A 106 -10.74 14.47 -0.50
C ASN A 106 -11.03 13.58 -1.72
N GLY A 107 -12.17 13.81 -2.37
CA GLY A 107 -12.60 13.05 -3.54
C GLY A 107 -13.17 11.67 -3.25
N VAL A 108 -13.59 11.36 -2.02
CA VAL A 108 -14.23 10.07 -1.68
C VAL A 108 -15.43 9.73 -2.59
N GLN A 109 -16.16 10.75 -3.06
CA GLN A 109 -17.29 10.58 -3.98
C GLN A 109 -16.86 10.02 -5.35
N ARG A 110 -15.60 10.17 -5.73
CA ARG A 110 -15.06 9.60 -6.97
C ARG A 110 -14.81 8.10 -6.87
N LEU A 111 -14.93 7.53 -5.68
CA LEU A 111 -14.82 6.08 -5.45
C LEU A 111 -16.16 5.36 -5.66
N GLN A 112 -17.27 6.09 -5.80
CA GLN A 112 -18.63 5.55 -5.99
C GLN A 112 -18.77 4.52 -7.13
N PRO A 113 -18.04 4.60 -8.26
CA PRO A 113 -18.09 3.58 -9.30
C PRO A 113 -17.51 2.21 -8.87
N ALA A 114 -16.81 2.14 -7.74
CA ALA A 114 -16.18 0.93 -7.26
C ALA A 114 -16.89 0.36 -6.02
N ARG A 115 -16.87 -0.96 -5.92
CA ARG A 115 -17.26 -1.70 -4.72
C ARG A 115 -16.12 -1.62 -3.71
N LEU A 116 -16.42 -1.15 -2.51
CA LEU A 116 -15.42 -0.82 -1.49
C LEU A 116 -15.29 -1.96 -0.48
N TRP A 117 -14.06 -2.33 -0.17
CA TRP A 117 -13.74 -3.47 0.70
C TRP A 117 -12.82 -3.04 1.83
N VAL A 118 -13.10 -3.53 3.03
CA VAL A 118 -12.21 -3.42 4.19
C VAL A 118 -11.82 -4.80 4.68
N VAL A 119 -10.54 -4.98 4.99
CA VAL A 119 -10.04 -6.22 5.60
C VAL A 119 -9.86 -5.98 7.10
N PRO A 120 -10.54 -6.74 7.95
CA PRO A 120 -10.38 -6.66 9.40
C PRO A 120 -8.93 -6.90 9.81
N ARG A 121 -8.51 -6.28 10.91
CA ARG A 121 -7.26 -6.66 11.60
C ARG A 121 -7.63 -7.19 12.98
N SER A 122 -6.73 -7.91 13.63
CA SER A 122 -6.90 -8.59 14.93
C SER A 122 -7.49 -7.75 16.09
N HIS A 123 -7.70 -6.44 15.89
CA HIS A 123 -8.30 -5.51 16.86
C HIS A 123 -9.44 -4.64 16.28
N ASP A 124 -9.89 -4.89 15.04
CA ASP A 124 -10.90 -4.09 14.36
C ASP A 124 -11.69 -4.96 13.37
N ASP A 125 -12.99 -5.08 13.58
CA ASP A 125 -13.89 -5.83 12.67
C ASP A 125 -14.10 -5.12 11.33
N GLY A 126 -13.63 -3.87 11.20
CA GLY A 126 -13.82 -3.04 10.01
C GLY A 126 -15.29 -2.74 9.72
N GLY A 127 -16.19 -3.10 10.64
CA GLY A 127 -17.64 -3.03 10.45
C GLY A 127 -18.19 -1.62 10.60
N GLY A 128 -19.40 -1.41 10.06
CA GLY A 128 -20.19 -0.20 10.33
C GLY A 128 -19.77 1.05 9.56
N ILE A 129 -18.94 0.92 8.51
CA ILE A 129 -18.62 2.01 7.59
C ILE A 129 -19.62 1.96 6.43
N ASP A 130 -20.45 2.99 6.30
CA ASP A 130 -21.45 3.07 5.24
C ASP A 130 -20.81 3.01 3.85
N GLY A 131 -21.37 2.15 2.99
CA GLY A 131 -20.86 1.88 1.64
C GLY A 131 -19.58 1.06 1.54
N VAL A 132 -19.11 0.42 2.63
CA VAL A 132 -17.91 -0.44 2.64
C VAL A 132 -18.26 -1.84 3.15
N GLU A 133 -17.88 -2.86 2.37
CA GLU A 133 -18.11 -4.27 2.69
C GLU A 133 -16.88 -4.90 3.37
N VAL A 134 -17.12 -5.82 4.29
CA VAL A 134 -16.05 -6.57 4.96
C VAL A 134 -15.62 -7.74 4.06
N LEU A 135 -14.32 -7.83 3.78
CA LEU A 135 -13.70 -8.98 3.14
C LEU A 135 -12.96 -9.80 4.20
N ASP A 136 -13.55 -10.93 4.58
CA ASP A 136 -13.01 -11.82 5.62
C ASP A 136 -11.87 -12.68 5.06
N ILE A 137 -10.65 -12.20 5.21
CA ILE A 137 -9.41 -12.88 4.83
C ILE A 137 -8.36 -12.72 5.91
N ASP A 138 -7.54 -13.75 6.12
CA ASP A 138 -6.44 -13.73 7.06
C ASP A 138 -5.16 -13.22 6.39
N VAL A 139 -4.53 -12.20 6.99
CA VAL A 139 -3.33 -11.55 6.47
C VAL A 139 -2.34 -11.27 7.60
N PRO A 140 -1.02 -11.39 7.35
CA PRO A 140 0.00 -11.09 8.35
C PRO A 140 -0.12 -9.66 8.88
N ASP A 141 -0.08 -9.50 10.20
CA ASP A 141 -0.10 -8.18 10.84
C ASP A 141 1.28 -7.51 10.79
N VAL A 142 1.57 -6.93 9.62
CA VAL A 142 2.80 -6.18 9.36
C VAL A 142 2.47 -4.74 9.03
N SER A 143 3.27 -3.81 9.54
CA SER A 143 3.16 -2.38 9.25
C SER A 143 4.48 -1.81 8.73
N ALA A 144 4.39 -0.82 7.84
CA ALA A 144 5.54 -0.07 7.37
C ALA A 144 6.28 0.64 8.52
N THR A 145 5.55 1.08 9.56
CA THR A 145 6.14 1.66 10.77
C THR A 145 7.07 0.68 11.49
N THR A 146 6.69 -0.60 11.60
CA THR A 146 7.54 -1.64 12.20
C THR A 146 8.82 -1.86 11.37
N VAL A 147 8.71 -1.84 10.04
CA VAL A 147 9.87 -1.94 9.14
C VAL A 147 10.82 -0.77 9.34
N ARG A 148 10.32 0.47 9.27
CA ARG A 148 11.13 1.68 9.46
C ARG A 148 11.79 1.71 10.85
N PHE A 149 11.07 1.28 11.90
CA PHE A 149 11.62 1.21 13.26
C PHE A 149 12.75 0.18 13.38
N ALA A 150 12.66 -0.97 12.73
CA ALA A 150 13.75 -1.94 12.69
C ALA A 150 15.00 -1.36 12.01
N LEU A 151 14.83 -0.73 10.84
CA LEU A 151 15.92 -0.12 10.07
C LEU A 151 16.60 1.03 10.82
N ALA A 152 15.81 1.92 11.43
CA ALA A 152 16.33 3.01 12.26
C ALA A 152 17.13 2.52 13.47
N ALA A 153 16.81 1.34 13.99
CA ALA A 153 17.55 0.68 15.07
C ALA A 153 18.77 -0.14 14.58
N GLY A 154 19.14 -0.04 13.30
CA GLY A 154 20.23 -0.83 12.70
C GLY A 154 19.92 -2.33 12.60
N ARG A 155 18.65 -2.73 12.73
CA ARG A 155 18.21 -4.13 12.62
C ARG A 155 17.68 -4.41 11.23
N THR A 156 17.99 -5.60 10.71
CA THR A 156 17.37 -6.09 9.48
C THR A 156 15.91 -6.49 9.74
N PRO A 157 14.93 -5.98 8.98
CA PRO A 157 13.50 -6.28 9.14
C PRO A 157 13.14 -7.68 8.59
N HIS A 158 13.79 -8.72 9.13
CA HIS A 158 13.59 -10.11 8.71
C HIS A 158 12.12 -10.51 8.79
N GLY A 159 11.63 -11.14 7.73
CA GLY A 159 10.24 -11.61 7.63
C GLY A 159 9.20 -10.49 7.48
N LEU A 160 9.59 -9.21 7.42
CA LEU A 160 8.64 -8.11 7.21
C LEU A 160 8.60 -7.64 5.75
N LEU A 161 9.66 -7.87 4.99
CA LEU A 161 9.79 -7.46 3.59
C LEU A 161 9.83 -8.66 2.65
N PRO A 162 9.40 -8.50 1.39
CA PRO A 162 9.75 -9.43 0.33
C PRO A 162 11.27 -9.51 0.21
N SER A 163 11.82 -10.72 0.12
CA SER A 163 13.27 -10.94 0.14
C SER A 163 14.00 -10.18 -0.97
N CYS A 164 13.38 -10.07 -2.15
CA CYS A 164 13.91 -9.31 -3.30
C CYS A 164 14.10 -7.82 -2.99
N CYS A 165 13.24 -7.23 -2.16
CA CYS A 165 13.25 -5.80 -1.88
C CYS A 165 14.16 -5.40 -0.73
N LEU A 166 14.73 -6.35 0.03
CA LEU A 166 15.46 -6.05 1.26
C LEU A 166 16.61 -5.04 1.01
N ALA A 167 17.42 -5.28 -0.03
CA ALA A 167 18.55 -4.42 -0.35
C ALA A 167 18.11 -3.00 -0.75
N ASP A 168 17.12 -2.88 -1.63
CA ASP A 168 16.61 -1.58 -2.08
C ASP A 168 15.93 -0.81 -0.94
N VAL A 169 15.17 -1.48 -0.07
CA VAL A 169 14.57 -0.85 1.10
C VAL A 169 15.66 -0.41 2.09
N CYS A 170 16.67 -1.22 2.34
CA CYS A 170 17.80 -0.77 3.16
C CYS A 170 18.49 0.46 2.56
N ALA A 171 18.67 0.52 1.24
CA ALA A 171 19.30 1.67 0.59
C ALA A 171 18.50 2.98 0.75
N VAL A 172 17.17 2.91 0.72
CA VAL A 172 16.30 4.09 0.82
C VAL A 172 16.11 4.56 2.27
N TYR A 173 16.05 3.63 3.24
CA TYR A 173 15.65 3.93 4.63
C TYR A 173 16.76 3.76 5.66
N ALA A 174 17.96 3.32 5.28
CA ALA A 174 19.10 3.28 6.20
C ALA A 174 19.37 4.70 6.74
N PRO A 175 19.74 4.83 8.02
CA PRO A 175 20.22 6.10 8.54
C PRO A 175 21.38 6.56 7.66
N VAL A 176 21.36 7.83 7.22
CA VAL A 176 22.59 8.45 6.71
C VAL A 176 23.60 8.32 7.83
N ALA A 177 24.72 7.63 7.58
CA ALA A 177 25.78 7.51 8.56
C ALA A 177 26.12 8.94 9.01
N SER A 178 25.86 9.26 10.27
CA SER A 178 26.34 10.50 10.83
C SER A 178 27.86 10.40 10.78
N ASP A 179 28.49 11.21 9.94
CA ASP A 179 29.91 11.54 10.10
C ASP A 179 30.06 12.20 11.47
N SER A 180 30.23 11.38 12.49
CA SER A 180 30.65 11.81 13.81
C SER A 180 32.16 11.68 13.86
N LEU A 181 32.81 12.78 13.48
CA LEU A 181 34.03 13.33 14.08
C LEU A 181 35.13 12.33 14.48
N ALA A 182 36.14 12.20 13.63
CA ALA A 182 37.54 12.12 14.02
C ALA A 182 38.35 12.74 12.86
N THR A 183 38.90 13.93 13.00
CA THR A 183 40.14 14.12 13.76
C THR A 183 40.15 15.41 14.59
N ALA A 184 40.74 15.23 15.77
CA ALA A 184 41.20 16.22 16.74
C ALA A 184 42.11 17.31 16.15
#